data_AF-A0A939GSS4-F1
#
_entry.id   AF-A0A939GSS4-F1
#
_cell.length_a   1.000
_cell.length_b   1.000
_cell.length_c   1.000
_cell.angle_alpha   90.00
_cell.angle_beta   90.00
_cell.angle_gamma   90.00
#
_symmetry.space_group_name_H-M   'P 1'
#
loop_
_entity.id
_entity.type
_entity.pdbx_description
1 polymer ?
#
loop_
_entity_poly.entity_id
_entity_poly.type
_entity_poly.pdbx_seq_one_letter_code
_entity_poly.pdbx_strand_id
1 'polypeptide(L)' 'MENQLGFLLKLLLFSTLLSVLIKYAAPFLGIPATVTNVLIMILSPTIIMATVLLWRIPRQKQN' A
#
# COMPACT_ATOMS: atom_id res chain seq x y z
N MET A 1 -3.04 14.00 -26.64
CA MET A 1 -2.49 13.45 -25.37
C MET A 1 -3.01 14.33 -24.24
N GLU A 2 -4.32 14.40 -24.08
CA GLU A 2 -4.96 15.20 -23.05
C GLU A 2 -5.21 14.33 -21.82
N ASN A 3 -4.89 14.85 -20.64
CA ASN A 3 -5.13 14.29 -19.29
C ASN A 3 -3.92 13.74 -18.53
N GLN A 4 -2.71 13.69 -19.09
CA GLN A 4 -1.51 13.33 -18.30
C GLN A 4 -1.24 14.33 -17.18
N LEU A 5 -1.42 15.63 -17.45
CA LEU A 5 -1.28 16.68 -16.43
C LEU A 5 -2.35 16.56 -15.33
N GLY A 6 -3.60 16.25 -15.69
CA GLY A 6 -4.67 16.04 -14.73
C GLY A 6 -4.46 14.80 -13.86
N PHE A 7 -3.93 13.73 -14.43
CA PHE A 7 -3.54 12.53 -13.70
C PHE A 7 -2.39 12.80 -12.73
N LEU A 8 -1.33 13.48 -13.18
CA LEU A 8 -0.21 13.86 -12.33
C LEU A 8 -0.64 14.75 -11.17
N LEU A 9 -1.54 15.71 -11.39
CA LEU A 9 -2.01 16.62 -10.35
C LEU A 9 -2.84 15.88 -9.28
N LYS A 10 -3.70 14.95 -9.70
CA LYS A 10 -4.44 14.06 -8.78
C LYS A 10 -3.48 13.16 -7.99
N LEU A 11 -2.48 12.59 -8.67
CA LEU A 11 -1.47 11.73 -8.03
C LEU A 11 -0.62 12.52 -7.02
N LEU A 12 -0.22 13.74 -7.35
CA LEU A 12 0.54 14.63 -6.48
C LEU A 12 -0.27 14.96 -5.23
N LEU A 13 -1.53 15.39 -5.39
CA LEU A 13 -2.44 15.63 -4.27
C LEU A 13 -2.60 14.40 -3.39
N PHE A 14 -2.86 13.23 -3.99
CA PHE A 14 -3.04 11.99 -3.23
C PHE A 14 -1.77 11.58 -2.49
N SER A 15 -0.60 11.73 -3.12
CA SER A 15 0.71 11.44 -2.53
C SER A 15 1.05 12.41 -1.39
N THR A 16 0.80 13.70 -1.58
CA THR A 16 1.00 14.70 -0.52
C THR A 16 0.06 14.44 0.66
N LEU A 17 -1.20 14.12 0.41
CA LEU A 17 -2.18 13.82 1.44
C LEU A 17 -1.80 12.53 2.19
N LEU A 18 -1.37 11.50 1.47
CA LEU A 18 -0.86 10.25 2.06
C LEU A 18 0.43 10.48 2.86
N SER A 19 1.34 11.33 2.39
CA SER A 19 2.57 11.68 3.10
C SER A 19 2.30 12.43 4.40
N VAL A 20 1.39 13.42 4.36
CA VAL A 20 0.91 14.14 5.55
C VAL A 20 0.24 13.15 6.51
N LEU A 21 -0.61 12.27 5.99
CA LEU A 21 -1.27 11.25 6.79
C LEU A 21 -0.25 10.33 7.46
N ILE A 22 0.78 9.85 6.76
CA ILE A 22 1.82 9.00 7.37
C ILE A 22 2.64 9.80 8.40
N LYS A 23 3.06 11.02 8.06
CA LYS A 23 3.92 11.86 8.93
C LYS A 23 3.24 12.23 10.24
N TYR A 24 1.95 12.55 10.20
CA TYR A 24 1.21 12.96 11.39
C TYR A 24 0.38 11.83 12.00
N ALA A 25 -0.06 10.81 11.27
CA ALA A 25 -0.72 9.66 11.90
C ALA A 25 0.28 8.76 12.64
N ALA A 26 1.53 8.64 12.19
CA ALA A 26 2.52 7.79 12.87
C ALA A 26 2.73 8.14 14.37
N PRO A 27 2.94 9.41 14.77
CA PRO A 27 3.05 9.78 16.19
C PRO A 27 1.71 9.75 16.94
N PHE A 28 0.57 9.95 16.26
CA PHE A 28 -0.76 9.92 16.88
C PHE A 28 -1.32 8.51 17.06
N LEU A 29 -0.85 7.54 16.29
CA LEU A 29 -1.35 6.17 16.36
C LEU A 29 -0.98 5.49 17.68
N GLY A 30 -0.08 6.08 18.50
CA GLY A 30 0.22 5.61 19.85
C GLY A 30 0.53 4.12 19.90
N ILE A 31 1.01 3.56 18.78
CA ILE A 31 1.16 2.12 18.63
C ILE A 31 2.36 1.75 19.48
N PRO A 32 2.18 0.99 20.57
CA PRO A 32 3.31 0.51 21.32
C PRO A 32 4.17 -0.31 20.37
N ALA A 33 5.49 -0.15 20.43
CA ALA A 33 6.46 -0.94 19.66
C ALA A 33 6.49 -2.39 20.18
N THR A 34 5.36 -3.08 20.11
CA THR A 34 5.20 -4.47 20.47
C THR A 34 5.62 -5.34 19.30
N VAL A 35 6.19 -6.50 19.62
CA VAL A 35 6.69 -7.47 18.64
C VAL A 35 5.59 -7.85 17.63
N THR A 36 4.34 -7.97 18.08
CA THR A 36 3.19 -8.29 17.24
C THR A 36 2.93 -7.23 16.16
N ASN A 37 2.97 -5.94 16.52
CA ASN A 37 2.71 -4.86 15.58
C ASN A 37 3.81 -4.75 14.52
N VAL A 38 5.06 -4.96 14.94
CA VAL A 38 6.21 -5.03 14.03
C VAL A 38 6.08 -6.22 13.08
N LEU A 39 5.72 -7.40 13.60
CA LEU A 39 5.49 -8.60 12.78
C LEU A 39 4.39 -8.38 11.75
N ILE A 40 3.27 -7.74 12.12
CA ILE A 40 2.19 -7.44 11.18
C ILE A 40 2.69 -6.49 10.08
N MET A 41 3.43 -5.43 10.43
CA MET A 41 3.93 -4.46 9.45
C MET A 41 4.92 -5.09 8.44
N ILE A 42 5.75 -6.02 8.90
CA ILE A 42 6.73 -6.73 8.07
C ILE A 42 6.07 -7.83 7.22
N LEU A 43 5.15 -8.61 7.82
CA LEU A 43 4.52 -9.74 7.14
C LEU A 43 3.44 -9.28 6.15
N SER A 44 2.76 -8.17 6.43
CA SER A 44 1.69 -7.63 5.57
C SER A 44 2.10 -7.49 4.10
N PRO A 45 3.21 -6.81 3.73
CA PRO A 45 3.61 -6.72 2.33
C PRO A 45 3.89 -8.08 1.70
N THR A 46 4.44 -9.05 2.46
CA THR A 46 4.65 -10.42 1.99
C THR A 46 3.33 -11.15 1.74
N ILE A 47 2.35 -11.03 2.63
CA ILE A 47 1.02 -11.63 2.46
C ILE A 47 0.27 -10.98 1.30
N ILE A 48 0.32 -9.66 1.17
CA ILE A 48 -0.27 -8.94 0.04
C ILE A 48 0.36 -9.44 -1.26
N MET A 49 1.69 -9.49 -1.34
CA MET A 49 2.40 -9.97 -2.53
C MET A 49 2.07 -11.44 -2.83
N ALA A 50 2.03 -12.31 -1.82
CA ALA A 50 1.64 -13.71 -1.98
C ALA A 50 0.19 -13.85 -2.49
N THR A 51 -0.74 -13.04 -1.97
CA THR A 51 -2.14 -13.04 -2.38
C THR A 51 -2.31 -12.54 -3.81
N VAL A 52 -1.60 -11.46 -4.16
CA VAL A 52 -1.57 -10.91 -5.53
C VAL A 52 -0.96 -11.93 -6.49
N LEU A 53 0.13 -12.61 -6.10
CA LEU A 53 0.74 -13.64 -6.93
C LEU A 53 -0.18 -14.84 -7.10
N LEU A 54 -0.82 -15.34 -6.04
CA LEU A 54 -1.81 -16.42 -6.12
C LEU A 54 -3.00 -16.05 -7.01
N TRP A 55 -3.46 -14.80 -6.95
CA TRP A 55 -4.50 -14.28 -7.84
C TRP A 55 -4.02 -14.14 -9.28
N ARG A 56 -2.76 -13.75 -9.46
CA ARG A 56 -2.12 -13.56 -10.77
C ARG A 56 -1.63 -14.86 -11.37
N ILE A 57 -1.57 -15.98 -10.63
CA ILE A 57 -1.37 -17.29 -11.26
C ILE A 57 -2.47 -17.37 -12.31
N PRO A 58 -2.12 -17.28 -13.61
CA PRO A 58 -3.13 -17.47 -14.63
C PRO A 58 -3.69 -18.83 -14.29
N ARG A 59 -5.01 -18.94 -14.09
CA ARG A 59 -5.68 -20.24 -14.14
C ARG A 59 -5.23 -20.80 -15.47
N GLN A 60 -4.16 -21.60 -15.44
CA GLN A 60 -3.56 -22.22 -16.60
C GLN A 60 -4.73 -22.98 -17.16
N LYS A 61 -5.25 -22.42 -18.25
CA LYS A 61 -6.46 -22.82 -18.93
C LYS A 61 -6.37 -24.34 -19.02
N GLN A 62 -7.14 -25.02 -18.19
CA GLN A 62 -7.28 -26.45 -18.26
C GLN A 62 -8.07 -26.67 -19.56
N ASN A 63 -7.32 -27.01 -20.61
CA ASN A 63 -7.77 -27.30 -21.98
C ASN A 63 -8.15 -26.07 -22.83
#